data_AF-A0A965P9H3-F1
#
_entry.id   AF-A0A965P9H3-F1
#
_cell.length_a   1.000
_cell.length_b   1.000
_cell.length_c   1.000
_cell.angle_alpha   90.00
_cell.angle_beta   90.00
_cell.angle_gamma   90.00
#
_symmetry.space_group_name_H-M   'P 1'
#
loop_
_entity.id
_entity.type
_entity.pdbx_description
1 polymer ?
#
loop_
_entity_poly.entity_id
_entity_poly.type
_entity_poly.pdbx_seq_one_letter_code
_entity_poly.pdbx_strand_id
1 'polypeptide(L)'
;MPTSAQVSVGTTATVLVAATGFDQTVWLHNSGGTLYVGNSNVTTANGFKLDTGDKMELPVGDNEDLYGIVASGTNTVYVLKQIN
;
A
#
# COMPACT_ATOMS: atom_id res chain seq x y z
N MET A 1 5.64 4.87 -17.69
CA MET A 1 6.68 5.57 -16.90
C MET A 1 6.33 5.44 -15.43
N PRO A 2 7.31 5.23 -14.53
CA PRO A 2 7.01 5.12 -13.12
C PRO A 2 6.49 6.44 -12.56
N THR A 3 5.54 6.35 -11.63
CA THR A 3 4.94 7.50 -10.92
C THR A 3 5.00 7.26 -9.43
N SER A 4 5.19 8.32 -8.64
CA SER A 4 5.25 8.23 -7.18
C SER A 4 4.20 9.09 -6.48
N ALA A 5 3.84 8.69 -5.27
CA ALA A 5 2.93 9.41 -4.38
C ALA A 5 3.31 9.17 -2.91
N GLN A 6 2.86 10.07 -2.04
CA GLN A 6 2.84 9.86 -0.59
C GLN A 6 1.39 9.73 -0.15
N VAL A 7 1.07 8.67 0.58
CA VAL A 7 -0.30 8.38 1.03
C VAL A 7 -0.33 8.44 2.55
N SER A 8 -1.25 9.24 3.10
CA SER A 8 -1.54 9.23 4.53
C SER A 8 -2.56 8.12 4.81
N VAL A 9 -2.12 7.08 5.51
CA VAL A 9 -2.93 5.91 5.82
C VAL A 9 -3.39 6.00 7.27
N GLY A 10 -4.71 5.96 7.48
CA GLY A 10 -5.34 5.97 8.80
C GLY A 10 -5.86 4.60 9.24
N THR A 11 -6.78 4.60 10.19
CA THR A 11 -7.41 3.40 10.76
C THR A 11 -8.55 2.83 9.93
N THR A 12 -8.63 3.20 8.66
CA THR A 12 -9.58 2.68 7.68
C THR A 12 -8.80 2.32 6.43
N ALA A 13 -9.17 1.24 5.75
CA ALA A 13 -8.51 0.78 4.55
C ALA A 13 -8.42 1.93 3.52
N THR A 14 -7.19 2.31 3.19
CA THR A 14 -6.86 3.44 2.34
C THR A 14 -6.17 2.93 1.09
N VAL A 15 -6.60 3.36 -0.09
CA VAL A 15 -5.97 2.97 -1.36
C VAL A 15 -4.53 3.48 -1.41
N LEU A 16 -3.58 2.56 -1.58
CA LEU A 16 -2.18 2.86 -1.86
C LEU A 16 -1.92 2.88 -3.37
N VAL A 17 -2.51 1.93 -4.10
CA VAL A 17 -2.43 1.82 -5.55
C VAL A 17 -3.81 1.51 -6.09
N ALA A 18 -4.34 2.43 -6.89
CA ALA A 18 -5.60 2.21 -7.59
C ALA A 18 -5.42 1.24 -8.77
N ALA A 19 -6.46 0.47 -9.01
CA ALA A 19 -6.63 -0.44 -10.11
C ALA A 19 -6.48 0.28 -11.44
N THR A 20 -5.93 -0.45 -12.40
CA THR A 20 -5.88 -0.05 -13.81
C THR A 20 -6.28 -1.25 -14.68
N GLY A 21 -6.42 -1.06 -15.98
CA GLY A 21 -6.65 -2.17 -16.91
C GLY A 21 -5.41 -3.02 -17.22
N PHE A 22 -4.34 -2.87 -16.44
CA PHE A 22 -3.03 -3.50 -16.64
C PHE A 22 -2.39 -3.85 -15.30
N ASP A 23 -1.49 -4.83 -15.33
CA ASP A 23 -0.64 -5.19 -14.19
C ASP A 23 0.28 -4.02 -13.82
N GLN A 24 0.60 -3.92 -12.53
CA GLN A 24 1.50 -2.91 -11.99
C GLN A 24 2.58 -3.55 -11.12
N THR A 25 3.80 -3.05 -11.22
CA THR A 25 4.84 -3.30 -10.21
C THR A 25 4.86 -2.15 -9.22
N VAL A 26 4.83 -2.46 -7.92
CA VAL A 26 4.71 -1.48 -6.84
C VAL A 26 5.87 -1.62 -5.87
N TRP A 27 6.46 -0.48 -5.49
CA TRP A 27 7.41 -0.36 -4.40
C TRP A 27 6.82 0.49 -3.30
N LEU A 28 6.81 -0.05 -2.09
CA LEU A 28 6.37 0.62 -0.88
C LEU A 28 7.56 0.90 0.02
N HIS A 29 7.52 2.06 0.69
CA HIS A 29 8.33 2.33 1.87
C HIS A 29 7.43 2.91 2.95
N ASN A 30 7.32 2.20 4.08
CA ASN A 30 6.54 2.63 5.23
C ASN A 30 7.43 3.45 6.16
N SER A 31 7.25 4.77 6.24
CA SER A 31 8.04 5.59 7.17
C SER A 31 7.35 5.86 8.51
N GLY A 32 6.11 5.40 8.69
CA GLY A 32 5.34 5.52 9.94
C GLY A 32 5.44 4.27 10.79
N GLY A 33 4.53 4.10 11.78
CA GLY A 33 4.43 2.90 12.62
C GLY A 33 4.08 1.63 11.83
N THR A 34 3.52 0.61 12.47
CA THR A 34 3.10 -0.61 11.76
C THR A 34 2.05 -0.31 10.68
N LEU A 35 2.27 -0.80 9.47
CA LEU A 35 1.33 -0.78 8.35
C LEU A 35 0.87 -2.21 8.03
N TYR A 36 -0.40 -2.38 7.68
CA TYR A 36 -0.94 -3.63 7.18
C TYR A 36 -1.44 -3.44 5.75
N VAL A 37 -0.97 -4.29 4.83
CA VAL A 37 -1.27 -4.20 3.38
C VAL A 37 -2.15 -5.36 2.93
N GLY A 38 -3.05 -5.11 1.99
CA GLY A 38 -3.96 -6.12 1.44
C GLY A 38 -4.99 -5.52 0.46
N ASN A 39 -6.11 -6.22 0.28
CA ASN A 39 -7.24 -5.74 -0.52
C ASN A 39 -8.12 -4.75 0.27
N SER A 40 -9.28 -4.36 -0.28
CA SER A 40 -10.21 -3.41 0.36
C SER A 40 -10.75 -3.86 1.73
N ASN A 41 -10.66 -5.14 2.05
CA ASN A 41 -11.08 -5.73 3.34
C ASN A 41 -9.90 -5.95 4.30
N VAL A 42 -8.74 -5.31 4.04
CA VAL A 42 -7.59 -5.38 4.93
C VAL A 42 -7.90 -4.81 6.31
N THR A 43 -7.46 -5.52 7.33
CA THR A 43 -7.54 -5.17 8.75
C THR A 43 -6.20 -5.45 9.40
N THR A 44 -6.03 -5.03 10.65
CA THR A 44 -4.85 -5.35 11.46
C THR A 44 -4.71 -6.84 11.79
N ALA A 45 -5.77 -7.63 11.60
CA ALA A 45 -5.79 -9.07 11.90
C ALA A 45 -5.46 -9.95 10.69
N ASN A 46 -5.67 -9.47 9.46
CA ASN A 46 -5.52 -10.26 8.24
C ASN A 46 -4.52 -9.67 7.23
N GLY A 47 -4.05 -8.43 7.42
CA GLY A 47 -3.14 -7.78 6.49
C GLY A 47 -1.70 -8.24 6.63
N PHE A 48 -0.94 -8.13 5.53
CA PHE A 48 0.49 -8.36 5.55
C PHE A 48 1.17 -7.22 6.31
N LYS A 49 1.93 -7.55 7.35
CA LYS A 49 2.53 -6.55 8.25
C LYS A 49 3.84 -6.01 7.66
N LEU A 50 3.98 -4.69 7.61
CA LEU A 50 5.21 -3.95 7.36
C LEU A 50 5.56 -3.10 8.57
N ASP A 51 6.76 -3.25 9.10
CA ASP A 51 7.26 -2.45 10.20
C ASP A 51 7.78 -1.09 9.71
N THR A 52 8.11 -0.20 10.64
CA THR A 52 8.65 1.12 10.33
C THR A 52 10.01 1.00 9.63
N GLY A 53 10.15 1.64 8.47
CA GLY A 53 11.37 1.63 7.66
C GLY A 53 11.45 0.49 6.64
N ASP A 54 10.50 -0.46 6.69
CA ASP A 54 10.44 -1.57 5.76
C ASP A 54 10.12 -1.10 4.34
N LYS A 55 10.67 -1.87 3.39
CA LYS A 55 10.43 -1.70 1.96
C LYS A 55 9.87 -3.00 1.40
N MET A 56 8.94 -2.88 0.46
CA MET A 56 8.32 -4.03 -0.19
C MET A 56 8.22 -3.77 -1.69
N GLU A 57 8.51 -4.79 -2.49
CA GLU A 57 8.19 -4.84 -3.90
C GLU A 57 7.17 -5.93 -4.13
N LEU A 58 6.10 -5.64 -4.87
CA LEU A 58 5.06 -6.61 -5.20
C LEU A 58 4.39 -6.29 -6.54
N PRO A 59 3.94 -7.34 -7.27
CA PRO A 59 2.99 -7.15 -8.36
C PRO A 59 1.60 -6.84 -7.80
N VAL A 60 0.83 -6.07 -8.55
CA VAL A 60 -0.61 -5.86 -8.38
C VAL A 60 -1.24 -6.16 -9.74
N GLY A 61 -2.22 -7.07 -9.78
CA GLY A 61 -2.85 -7.50 -11.01
C GLY A 61 -3.71 -6.42 -11.67
N ASP A 62 -4.09 -6.66 -12.91
CA ASP A 62 -5.10 -5.88 -13.59
C ASP A 62 -6.42 -5.87 -12.80
N ASN A 63 -7.07 -4.71 -12.77
CA ASN A 63 -8.32 -4.49 -12.02
C ASN A 63 -8.21 -4.74 -10.50
N GLU A 64 -7.00 -4.85 -9.95
CA GLU A 64 -6.77 -4.98 -8.50
C GLU A 64 -6.30 -3.66 -7.89
N ASP A 65 -6.88 -3.34 -6.74
CA ASP A 65 -6.44 -2.25 -5.87
C ASP A 65 -5.57 -2.80 -4.73
N LEU A 66 -4.53 -2.07 -4.35
CA LEU A 66 -3.77 -2.32 -3.12
C LEU A 66 -4.15 -1.29 -2.06
N TYR A 67 -4.50 -1.77 -0.87
CA TYR A 67 -4.89 -0.97 0.29
C TYR A 67 -3.90 -1.13 1.45
N GLY A 68 -3.83 -0.10 2.28
CA GLY A 68 -3.13 -0.08 3.55
C GLY A 68 -4.04 0.35 4.70
N ILE A 69 -3.75 -0.12 5.91
CA ILE A 69 -4.41 0.32 7.15
C ILE A 69 -3.40 0.33 8.31
N VAL A 70 -3.59 1.24 9.27
CA VAL A 70 -2.83 1.26 10.53
C VAL A 70 -3.73 0.96 11.73
N ALA A 71 -3.15 0.47 12.83
CA ALA A 71 -3.92 0.18 14.05
C ALA A 71 -4.38 1.44 14.79
N SER A 72 -3.61 2.53 14.70
CA SER A 72 -3.92 3.81 15.33
C SER A 72 -3.16 4.95 14.64
N GLY A 73 -3.66 6.17 14.80
CA GLY A 73 -3.03 7.36 14.22
C GLY A 73 -2.98 7.34 12.69
N THR A 74 -1.89 7.84 12.13
CA THR A 74 -1.68 7.88 10.68
C THR A 74 -0.22 7.60 10.34
N ASN A 75 0.03 6.82 9.29
CA ASN A 75 1.35 6.65 8.70
C ASN A 75 1.45 7.34 7.34
N THR A 76 2.63 7.86 7.02
CA THR A 76 2.95 8.24 5.63
C THR A 76 3.61 7.05 4.94
N VAL A 77 3.01 6.61 3.84
CA VAL A 77 3.51 5.52 2.99
C VAL A 77 3.95 6.12 1.67
N TYR A 78 5.21 5.86 1.29
CA TYR A 78 5.76 6.27 0.01
C TYR A 78 5.51 5.15 -0.99
N VAL A 79 4.87 5.50 -2.10
CA VAL A 79 4.49 4.57 -3.15
C VAL A 79 5.21 4.98 -4.43
N LEU A 80 5.89 4.05 -5.07
CA LEU A 80 6.33 4.14 -6.46
C LEU A 80 5.64 3.01 -7.21
N LYS A 81 5.08 3.30 -8.38
CA LYS A 81 4.43 2.28 -9.21
C LYS A 81 4.76 2.44 -10.68
N GLN A 82 4.74 1.33 -11.41
CA GLN A 82 4.89 1.28 -12.85
C GLN A 82 3.85 0.32 -13.43
N ILE A 83 3.11 0.79 -14.45
CA ILE A 83 2.28 -0.08 -15.29
C ILE A 83 3.20 -0.92 -16.18
N ASN A 84 2.95 -2.23 -16.21
CA ASN A 84 3.70 -3.22 -16.97
C ASN A 84 3.17 -3.39 -18.39
#